data_AF-A0A811PV31-F1
#
_entry.id   AF-A0A811PV31-F1
#
_cell.length_a   1.000
_cell.length_b   1.000
_cell.length_c   1.000
_cell.angle_alpha   90.00
_cell.angle_beta   90.00
_cell.angle_gamma   90.00
#
_symmetry.space_group_name_H-M   'P 1'
#
loop_
_entity.id
_entity.type
_entity.pdbx_description
1 polymer ?
#
loop_
_entity_poly.entity_id
_entity_poly.type
_entity_poly.pdbx_seq_one_letter_code
_entity_poly.pdbx_strand_id
1 'polypeptide(L)'
;MISLVLSSCNLLLLCSDRDRRLLLPLGGREFVTVVCQLASIVYLFSLCGTGIPSANTETPASRDQGGSPNQTRAAADAPEALHDGVEDGDEEIVAAVVSGALPSHHLESRLGYCHRAARLRREALRRMTGRGVEGLPLDGMDYQAILGQCCEMPIGYVQVPVGVAGPLLLDGVQYHVPMATTEGCLVASVNRGCRAIAASGGAVSSLYRDAMSRAPVVKLPSIKRAAELKESSRFGKLQGIQCALAGRNLYMRFTSSTGDAMGMNMVSKGVENALGYLQTDFPDMDIISLSGNYCSDKKPAAVNWIEGRGKSVVCKAIIKGGVVQSVLKTTVQKLVELNIVKNLAGSAVAGALGGSNAHASNIVTALFIATGQDPAQNVESSQCLTMMEAVNDGGDLHISVTMPSIEVGTIGGGTCLASQAACLNLLGIKGPNRDSTGENAKLLATIVAGSVLAGELSLMAALASGQLVKSHMKYNRSSKDVAGAAS
;
A
#
# COMPACT_ATOMS: atom_id res chain seq x y z
N MET A 1 -7.44 23.60 -20.89
CA MET A 1 -6.26 22.73 -20.99
C MET A 1 -6.32 21.75 -22.18
N ILE A 2 -7.40 20.98 -22.37
CA ILE A 2 -7.52 20.06 -23.53
C ILE A 2 -7.53 20.80 -24.89
N SER A 3 -8.22 21.94 -24.99
CA SER A 3 -8.17 22.81 -26.18
C SER A 3 -6.77 23.41 -26.44
N LEU A 4 -5.96 23.54 -25.38
CA LEU A 4 -4.60 24.07 -25.46
C LEU A 4 -3.62 23.02 -26.03
N VAL A 5 -3.80 21.74 -25.67
CA VAL A 5 -3.00 20.62 -26.19
C VAL A 5 -3.33 20.33 -27.66
N LEU A 6 -4.60 20.45 -28.05
CA LEU A 6 -5.04 20.25 -29.43
C LEU A 6 -4.54 21.35 -30.39
N SER A 7 -4.40 22.59 -29.90
CA SER A 7 -3.85 23.70 -30.70
C SER A 7 -2.33 23.55 -30.93
N SER A 8 -1.59 23.04 -29.95
CA SER A 8 -0.15 22.77 -30.05
C SER A 8 0.22 21.70 -31.08
N CYS A 9 -0.64 20.68 -31.26
CA CYS A 9 -0.42 19.62 -32.25
C CYS A 9 -0.59 20.14 -33.70
N ASN A 10 -1.51 21.08 -33.95
CA ASN A 10 -1.68 21.69 -35.27
C ASN A 10 -0.51 22.61 -35.65
N LEU A 11 0.13 23.26 -34.67
CA LEU A 11 1.30 24.11 -34.90
C LEU A 11 2.55 23.29 -35.27
N LEU A 12 2.72 22.11 -34.66
CA LEU A 12 3.82 21.19 -34.99
C LEU A 12 3.64 20.52 -36.36
N LEU A 13 2.39 20.27 -36.79
CA LEU A 13 2.08 19.80 -38.14
C LEU A 13 2.38 20.84 -39.23
N LEU A 14 2.25 22.13 -38.92
CA LEU A 14 2.57 23.23 -39.84
C LEU A 14 4.09 23.45 -40.03
N CYS A 15 4.92 23.05 -39.07
CA CYS A 15 6.39 23.19 -39.14
C CYS A 15 7.11 21.98 -39.77
N SER A 16 6.39 20.92 -40.12
CA SER A 16 6.97 19.69 -40.70
C SER A 16 7.04 19.69 -42.23
N ASP A 17 6.54 20.74 -42.89
CA ASP A 17 6.53 20.86 -44.35
C ASP A 17 7.66 21.80 -44.81
N ARG A 18 8.73 21.23 -45.37
CA ARG A 18 10.01 21.93 -45.64
C ARG A 18 9.94 22.96 -46.78
N ASP A 19 8.85 23.02 -47.55
CA ASP A 19 8.76 23.85 -48.76
C ASP A 19 7.74 25.00 -48.70
N ARG A 20 7.12 25.30 -47.54
CA ARG A 20 6.23 26.46 -47.40
C ARG A 20 6.96 27.69 -46.85
N ARG A 21 7.14 28.72 -47.69
CA ARG A 21 7.45 30.08 -47.22
C ARG A 21 6.25 30.65 -46.45
N LEU A 22 6.37 30.72 -45.13
CA LEU A 22 5.40 31.37 -44.25
C LEU A 22 5.48 32.89 -44.42
N LEU A 23 4.52 33.47 -45.15
CA LEU A 23 4.20 34.89 -45.14
C LEU A 23 2.81 35.03 -44.52
N LEU A 24 2.74 35.40 -43.24
CA LEU A 24 1.51 35.87 -42.60
C LEU A 24 1.88 36.94 -41.55
N PRO A 25 1.20 38.11 -41.54
CA PRO A 25 1.35 39.10 -40.50
C PRO A 25 0.58 38.62 -39.26
N LEU A 26 1.30 38.23 -38.21
CA LEU A 26 0.68 37.84 -36.94
C LEU A 26 -0.09 39.03 -36.35
N GLY A 27 -1.36 38.82 -35.99
CA GLY A 27 -2.15 39.83 -35.29
C GLY A 27 -1.61 40.07 -33.87
N GLY A 28 -1.85 41.26 -33.30
CA GLY A 28 -1.28 41.67 -32.01
C GLY A 28 -1.52 40.71 -30.84
N ARG A 29 -2.63 39.95 -30.84
CA ARG A 29 -2.92 38.92 -29.83
C ARG A 29 -2.05 37.67 -29.95
N GLU A 30 -1.74 37.25 -31.18
CA GLU A 30 -0.95 36.06 -31.46
C GLU A 30 0.53 36.34 -31.16
N PHE A 31 1.01 37.55 -31.49
CA PHE A 31 2.35 38.01 -31.13
C PHE A 31 2.56 38.03 -29.61
N VAL A 32 1.62 38.60 -28.85
CA VAL A 32 1.70 38.61 -27.37
C VAL A 32 1.73 37.20 -26.79
N THR A 33 0.97 36.27 -27.37
CA THR A 33 0.94 34.87 -26.90
C THR A 33 2.27 34.15 -27.13
N VAL A 34 2.90 34.37 -28.30
CA VAL A 34 4.23 33.81 -28.60
C VAL A 34 5.30 34.42 -27.69
N VAL A 35 5.25 35.73 -27.45
CA VAL A 35 6.19 36.41 -26.53
C VAL A 35 6.05 35.90 -25.10
N CYS A 36 4.82 35.68 -24.60
CA CYS A 36 4.59 35.10 -23.28
C CYS A 36 5.10 33.66 -23.16
N GLN A 37 5.00 32.86 -24.23
CA GLN A 37 5.53 31.49 -24.24
C GLN A 37 7.06 31.46 -24.28
N LEU A 38 7.70 32.33 -25.06
CA LEU A 38 9.16 32.47 -25.08
C LEU A 38 9.70 32.95 -23.72
N ALA A 39 9.02 33.91 -23.07
CA ALA A 39 9.39 34.36 -21.73
C ALA A 39 9.28 33.23 -20.68
N SER A 40 8.25 32.38 -20.77
CA SER A 40 8.08 31.22 -19.89
C SER A 40 9.17 30.16 -20.10
N ILE A 41 9.64 29.96 -21.33
CA ILE A 41 10.74 29.04 -21.64
C ILE A 41 12.08 29.58 -21.11
N VAL A 42 12.34 30.89 -21.26
CA VAL A 42 13.54 31.54 -20.70
C VAL A 42 13.56 31.46 -19.18
N TYR A 43 12.40 31.63 -18.52
CA TYR A 43 12.26 31.45 -17.08
C TYR A 43 12.50 30.00 -16.62
N LEU A 44 12.07 29.02 -17.42
CA LEU A 44 12.35 27.60 -17.17
C LEU A 44 13.84 27.27 -17.33
N PHE A 45 14.53 27.87 -18.29
CA PHE A 45 15.97 27.69 -18.45
C PHE A 45 16.79 28.37 -17.35
N SER A 46 16.36 29.53 -16.81
CA SER A 46 17.04 30.17 -15.69
C SER A 46 16.88 29.40 -14.37
N LEU A 47 15.82 28.60 -14.22
CA LEU A 47 15.63 27.70 -13.08
C LEU A 47 16.49 26.42 -13.14
N CYS A 48 17.03 26.06 -14.31
CA CYS A 48 17.76 24.81 -14.53
C CYS A 48 19.29 24.97 -14.72
N GLY A 49 19.89 26.13 -14.42
CA GLY A 49 21.31 26.35 -14.69
C GLY A 49 22.08 27.16 -13.64
N THR A 50 22.64 26.49 -12.64
CA THR A 50 24.01 26.74 -12.11
C THR A 50 24.46 25.53 -11.26
N GLY A 51 25.47 24.79 -11.71
CA GLY A 51 26.07 23.72 -10.92
C GLY A 51 26.96 22.74 -11.69
N ILE A 52 28.01 23.23 -12.37
CA ILE A 52 29.12 22.39 -12.85
C ILE A 52 30.37 22.80 -12.07
N PRO A 53 30.99 21.94 -11.25
CA PRO A 53 32.33 22.19 -10.74
C PRO A 53 33.37 21.71 -11.77
N SER A 54 34.22 22.65 -12.22
CA SER A 54 35.42 22.37 -13.00
C SER A 54 36.43 21.54 -12.19
N ALA A 55 37.01 20.55 -12.86
CA ALA A 55 38.24 19.89 -12.45
C ALA A 55 39.42 20.87 -12.62
N ASN A 56 40.20 21.08 -11.56
CA ASN A 56 41.55 21.60 -11.67
C ASN A 56 42.50 20.70 -10.89
N THR A 57 43.36 20.04 -11.67
CA THR A 57 44.65 19.48 -11.32
C THR A 57 45.54 20.51 -10.64
N GLU A 58 46.10 20.16 -9.48
CA GLU A 58 47.46 20.54 -9.09
C GLU A 58 48.02 19.48 -8.12
N THR A 59 49.10 18.83 -8.54
CA THR A 59 50.02 18.04 -7.70
C THR A 59 51.07 19.00 -7.15
N PRO A 60 51.65 18.72 -5.95
CA PRO A 60 53.02 18.20 -6.04
C PRO A 60 53.43 17.19 -4.94
N ALA A 61 54.50 16.48 -5.31
CA ALA A 61 55.58 15.93 -4.49
C ALA A 61 55.36 14.60 -3.74
N SER A 62 55.84 13.56 -4.42
CA SER A 62 56.40 12.31 -3.89
C SER A 62 57.33 12.50 -2.67
N ARG A 63 57.10 11.69 -1.63
CA ARG A 63 58.17 11.06 -0.86
C ARG A 63 57.79 9.63 -0.52
N ASP A 64 58.58 8.74 -1.06
CA ASP A 64 58.72 7.32 -0.75
C ASP A 64 59.00 7.13 0.75
N GLN A 65 58.35 6.15 1.37
CA GLN A 65 58.97 5.18 2.28
C GLN A 65 57.95 4.14 2.75
N GLY A 66 58.24 2.89 2.40
CA GLY A 66 57.53 1.72 2.91
C GLY A 66 57.68 1.55 4.42
N GLY A 67 56.65 0.98 5.02
CA GLY A 67 56.63 0.59 6.42
C GLY A 67 55.26 0.02 6.77
N SER A 68 55.20 -1.30 6.92
CA SER A 68 54.11 -1.94 7.66
C SER A 68 54.18 -1.47 9.12
N PRO A 69 53.04 -1.15 9.75
CA PRO A 69 52.85 -1.68 11.08
C PRO A 69 51.45 -2.24 11.29
N ASN A 70 51.46 -3.51 11.62
CA ASN A 70 50.60 -4.17 12.59
C ASN A 70 50.20 -3.19 13.72
N GLN A 71 48.92 -2.81 13.81
CA GLN A 71 48.35 -2.20 15.01
C GLN A 71 46.89 -2.61 15.17
N THR A 72 46.73 -3.63 16.01
CA THR A 72 45.62 -3.92 16.91
C THR A 72 44.80 -2.66 17.22
N ARG A 73 43.59 -2.56 16.66
CA ARG A 73 42.55 -1.69 17.21
C ARG A 73 41.82 -2.47 18.29
N ALA A 74 41.84 -1.90 19.49
CA ALA A 74 41.18 -2.37 20.68
C ALA A 74 39.71 -2.74 20.35
N ALA A 75 39.35 -3.97 20.72
CA ALA A 75 37.98 -4.44 20.78
C ALA A 75 37.22 -3.53 21.75
N ALA A 76 36.39 -2.65 21.20
CA ALA A 76 35.30 -2.05 21.97
C ALA A 76 34.19 -3.10 22.04
N ASP A 77 33.93 -3.57 23.26
CA ASP A 77 32.85 -4.44 23.72
C ASP A 77 31.98 -5.06 22.61
N ALA A 78 32.43 -6.23 22.12
CA ALA A 78 31.54 -7.13 21.41
C ALA A 78 30.49 -7.63 22.42
N PRO A 79 29.17 -7.55 22.10
CA PRO A 79 28.15 -8.12 22.97
C PRO A 79 28.42 -9.62 23.20
N GLU A 80 28.19 -10.06 24.45
CA GLU A 80 28.38 -11.44 24.91
C GLU A 80 27.75 -12.46 23.96
N ALA A 81 28.39 -13.62 23.83
CA ALA A 81 27.85 -14.74 23.06
C ALA A 81 26.48 -15.16 23.61
N LEU A 82 25.55 -15.49 22.71
CA LEU A 82 24.26 -16.10 23.07
C LEU A 82 24.54 -17.48 23.71
N HIS A 83 24.62 -17.54 25.03
CA HIS A 83 25.03 -18.73 25.77
C HIS A 83 23.91 -19.74 26.06
N ASP A 84 22.69 -19.53 25.55
CA ASP A 84 21.60 -20.51 25.69
C ASP A 84 21.54 -21.47 24.50
N GLY A 85 21.83 -22.75 24.77
CA GLY A 85 21.51 -23.87 23.88
C GLY A 85 22.53 -24.20 22.79
N VAL A 86 23.84 -24.13 23.10
CA VAL A 86 24.89 -24.62 22.17
C VAL A 86 24.70 -26.12 21.93
N GLU A 87 24.23 -26.46 20.73
CA GLU A 87 24.16 -27.84 20.26
C GLU A 87 25.47 -28.24 19.58
N ASP A 88 25.78 -29.54 19.58
CA ASP A 88 26.98 -30.05 18.94
C ASP A 88 27.03 -29.66 17.44
N GLY A 89 28.18 -29.17 16.98
CA GLY A 89 28.42 -28.69 15.62
C GLY A 89 27.92 -27.27 15.28
N ASP A 90 27.28 -26.53 16.21
CA ASP A 90 26.80 -25.16 15.94
C ASP A 90 27.93 -24.22 15.48
N GLU A 91 29.10 -24.31 16.12
CA GLU A 91 30.28 -23.50 15.81
C GLU A 91 30.78 -23.75 14.37
N GLU A 92 30.83 -25.02 13.96
CA GLU A 92 31.26 -25.41 12.61
C GLU A 92 30.27 -24.92 11.54
N ILE A 93 28.97 -25.03 11.83
CA ILE A 93 27.92 -24.54 10.93
C ILE A 93 28.01 -23.03 10.78
N VAL A 94 28.17 -22.29 11.88
CA VAL A 94 28.34 -20.84 11.86
C VAL A 94 29.60 -20.47 11.07
N ALA A 95 30.73 -21.10 11.34
CA ALA A 95 31.98 -20.87 10.61
C ALA A 95 31.83 -21.17 9.10
N ALA A 96 31.11 -22.22 8.74
CA ALA A 96 30.81 -22.55 7.34
C ALA A 96 29.92 -21.49 6.67
N VAL A 97 28.94 -20.92 7.38
CA VAL A 97 28.12 -19.81 6.86
C VAL A 97 28.95 -18.54 6.69
N VAL A 98 29.78 -18.20 7.70
CA VAL A 98 30.64 -17.00 7.69
C VAL A 98 31.67 -17.06 6.56
N SER A 99 32.26 -18.24 6.32
CA SER A 99 33.22 -18.46 5.23
C SER A 99 32.58 -18.58 3.84
N GLY A 100 31.25 -18.67 3.76
CA GLY A 100 30.50 -18.88 2.51
C GLY A 100 30.47 -20.33 2.02
N ALA A 101 31.07 -21.29 2.74
CA ALA A 101 31.01 -22.72 2.43
C ALA A 101 29.59 -23.30 2.53
N LEU A 102 28.74 -22.70 3.38
CA LEU A 102 27.31 -23.02 3.50
C LEU A 102 26.45 -21.78 3.24
N PRO A 103 25.64 -21.75 2.16
CA PRO A 103 24.68 -20.66 1.97
C PRO A 103 23.65 -20.60 3.10
N SER A 104 23.43 -19.42 3.68
CA SER A 104 22.54 -19.24 4.84
C SER A 104 21.08 -19.67 4.59
N HIS A 105 20.58 -19.58 3.35
CA HIS A 105 19.23 -19.99 2.98
C HIS A 105 19.04 -21.52 2.92
N HIS A 106 20.11 -22.31 3.09
CA HIS A 106 20.04 -23.78 3.19
C HIS A 106 20.00 -24.28 4.65
N LEU A 107 20.03 -23.40 5.65
CA LEU A 107 20.07 -23.83 7.05
C LEU A 107 18.81 -24.60 7.46
N GLU A 108 17.63 -24.16 7.06
CA GLU A 108 16.38 -24.83 7.39
C GLU A 108 16.31 -26.24 6.78
N SER A 109 16.67 -26.39 5.51
CA SER A 109 16.67 -27.69 4.83
C SER A 109 17.75 -28.64 5.33
N ARG A 110 18.92 -28.11 5.74
CA ARG A 110 20.04 -28.92 6.25
C ARG A 110 19.83 -29.38 7.69
N LEU A 111 19.25 -28.52 8.54
CA LEU A 111 19.13 -28.79 9.97
C LEU A 111 17.80 -29.44 10.34
N GLY A 112 16.75 -29.27 9.52
CA GLY A 112 15.41 -29.77 9.80
C GLY A 112 14.71 -29.09 10.99
N TYR A 113 15.39 -28.14 11.65
CA TYR A 113 14.89 -27.42 12.82
C TYR A 113 15.00 -25.91 12.60
N CYS A 114 13.89 -25.28 12.20
CA CYS A 114 13.86 -23.90 11.72
C CYS A 114 14.25 -22.86 12.78
N HIS A 115 13.96 -23.12 14.06
CA HIS A 115 14.35 -22.23 15.17
C HIS A 115 15.88 -22.19 15.32
N ARG A 116 16.56 -23.35 15.34
CA ARG A 116 18.03 -23.43 15.33
C ARG A 116 18.62 -22.80 14.08
N ALA A 117 18.01 -23.00 12.91
CA ALA A 117 18.46 -22.33 11.68
C ALA A 117 18.46 -20.80 11.81
N ALA A 118 17.39 -20.22 12.37
CA ALA A 118 17.31 -18.78 12.64
C ALA A 118 18.35 -18.32 13.68
N ARG A 119 18.56 -19.09 14.75
CA ARG A 119 19.61 -18.85 15.77
C ARG A 119 21.01 -18.79 15.16
N LEU A 120 21.38 -19.81 14.38
CA LEU A 120 22.71 -19.91 13.77
C LEU A 120 22.92 -18.84 12.70
N ARG A 121 21.87 -18.50 11.94
CA ARG A 121 21.91 -17.38 11.00
C ARG A 121 22.19 -16.05 11.70
N ARG A 122 21.51 -15.80 12.82
CA ARG A 122 21.68 -14.61 13.63
C ARG A 122 23.11 -14.51 14.19
N GLU A 123 23.68 -15.61 14.65
CA GLU A 123 25.07 -15.65 15.11
C GLU A 123 26.09 -15.46 13.98
N ALA A 124 25.89 -16.10 12.82
CA ALA A 124 26.72 -15.87 11.65
C ALA A 124 26.69 -14.40 11.20
N LEU A 125 25.51 -13.77 11.19
CA LEU A 125 25.35 -12.36 10.87
C LEU A 125 26.12 -11.46 11.86
N ARG A 126 26.07 -11.78 13.16
CA ARG A 126 26.84 -11.07 14.20
C ARG A 126 28.34 -11.09 13.89
N ARG A 127 28.89 -12.25 13.55
CA ARG A 127 30.33 -12.41 13.22
C ARG A 127 30.72 -11.72 11.92
N MET A 128 29.89 -11.80 10.89
CA MET A 128 30.16 -11.18 9.59
C MET A 128 30.13 -9.65 9.66
N THR A 129 29.20 -9.09 10.45
CA THR A 129 28.96 -7.64 10.49
C THR A 129 29.63 -6.95 11.67
N GLY A 130 30.05 -7.70 12.68
CA GLY A 130 30.49 -7.17 13.97
C GLY A 130 29.36 -6.52 14.78
N ARG A 131 28.09 -6.71 14.39
CA ARG A 131 26.92 -6.08 15.02
C ARG A 131 25.87 -7.13 15.36
N GLY A 132 25.39 -7.08 16.60
CA GLY A 132 24.28 -7.92 17.05
C GLY A 132 22.91 -7.36 16.68
N VAL A 133 21.88 -8.14 16.96
CA VAL A 133 20.46 -7.78 16.82
C VAL A 133 19.74 -7.97 18.16
N GLU A 134 20.41 -7.58 19.25
CA GLU A 134 19.83 -7.53 20.59
C GLU A 134 18.52 -6.73 20.57
N GLY A 135 17.49 -7.22 21.26
CA GLY A 135 16.15 -6.62 21.26
C GLY A 135 15.23 -7.08 20.11
N LEU A 136 15.74 -7.76 19.08
CA LEU A 136 14.90 -8.52 18.13
C LEU A 136 14.64 -9.92 18.71
N PRO A 137 13.41 -10.25 19.16
CA PRO A 137 13.13 -11.55 19.76
C PRO A 137 13.34 -12.70 18.77
N LEU A 138 13.82 -13.82 19.30
CA LEU A 138 13.92 -15.09 18.57
C LEU A 138 12.81 -16.05 19.02
N ASP A 139 12.61 -16.18 20.32
CA ASP A 139 11.65 -17.12 20.90
C ASP A 139 10.19 -16.63 20.83
N GLY A 140 9.25 -17.57 20.84
CA GLY A 140 7.82 -17.29 20.77
C GLY A 140 7.23 -17.21 19.35
N MET A 141 8.05 -17.40 18.31
CA MET A 141 7.60 -17.57 16.94
C MET A 141 7.69 -19.04 16.50
N ASP A 142 6.64 -19.52 15.84
CA ASP A 142 6.66 -20.81 15.15
C ASP A 142 7.36 -20.65 13.78
N TYR A 143 8.67 -20.88 13.76
CA TYR A 143 9.47 -20.81 12.52
C TYR A 143 9.10 -21.89 11.50
N GLN A 144 8.47 -22.99 11.94
CA GLN A 144 8.03 -24.03 11.02
C GLN A 144 6.81 -23.54 10.21
N ALA A 145 5.91 -22.78 10.83
CA ALA A 145 4.73 -22.23 10.18
C ALA A 145 5.05 -21.17 9.10
N ILE A 146 6.18 -20.47 9.18
CA ILE A 146 6.57 -19.44 8.19
C ILE A 146 7.37 -20.00 7.01
N LEU A 147 8.00 -21.18 7.17
CA LEU A 147 8.89 -21.77 6.18
C LEU A 147 8.16 -22.04 4.85
N GLY A 148 8.68 -21.45 3.77
CA GLY A 148 8.12 -21.61 2.43
C GLY A 148 6.75 -20.97 2.22
N GLN A 149 6.30 -20.14 3.16
CA GLN A 149 4.98 -19.51 3.11
C GLN A 149 5.01 -18.00 3.34
N CYS A 150 5.73 -17.53 4.38
CA CYS A 150 5.62 -16.14 4.84
C CYS A 150 6.93 -15.35 4.80
N CYS A 151 8.08 -15.98 5.07
CA CYS A 151 9.36 -15.30 5.10
C CYS A 151 10.53 -16.27 4.90
N GLU A 152 11.52 -15.86 4.11
CA GLU A 152 12.79 -16.56 3.92
C GLU A 152 13.87 -16.01 4.86
N MET A 153 14.82 -16.87 5.24
CA MET A 153 16.00 -16.51 6.04
C MET A 153 15.68 -15.73 7.34
N PRO A 154 14.76 -16.21 8.19
CA PRO A 154 14.39 -15.51 9.42
C PRO A 154 15.58 -15.36 10.39
N ILE A 155 15.63 -14.23 11.10
CA ILE A 155 16.61 -13.94 12.17
C ILE A 155 15.95 -13.53 13.50
N GLY A 156 14.61 -13.63 13.55
CA GLY A 156 13.76 -13.10 14.62
C GLY A 156 12.48 -12.51 14.04
N TYR A 157 11.77 -11.72 14.84
CA TYR A 157 10.54 -11.04 14.42
C TYR A 157 10.35 -9.69 15.09
N VAL A 158 9.61 -8.79 14.45
CA VAL A 158 9.30 -7.47 15.01
C VAL A 158 7.98 -7.52 15.75
N GLN A 159 7.97 -6.99 16.98
CA GLN A 159 6.74 -6.82 17.78
C GLN A 159 6.07 -5.48 17.45
N VAL A 160 4.79 -5.53 17.06
CA VAL A 160 3.97 -4.33 16.84
C VAL A 160 2.82 -4.34 17.84
N PRO A 161 2.61 -3.26 18.63
CA PRO A 161 1.51 -3.19 19.59
C PRO A 161 0.15 -3.35 18.89
N VAL A 162 -0.73 -4.18 19.47
CA VAL A 162 -2.11 -4.36 18.99
C VAL A 162 -3.07 -3.75 20.00
N GLY A 163 -3.80 -2.72 19.56
CA GLY A 163 -4.93 -2.14 20.28
C GLY A 163 -6.27 -2.62 19.74
N VAL A 164 -7.35 -2.29 20.43
CA VAL A 164 -8.73 -2.61 20.01
C VAL A 164 -9.56 -1.34 19.99
N ALA A 165 -10.26 -1.10 18.88
CA ALA A 165 -11.26 -0.03 18.75
C ALA A 165 -12.66 -0.63 18.63
N GLY A 166 -13.64 -0.13 19.41
CA GLY A 166 -15.02 -0.60 19.30
C GLY A 166 -15.88 -0.39 20.55
N PRO A 167 -17.12 -0.92 20.53
CA PRO A 167 -17.70 -1.67 19.42
C PRO A 167 -18.00 -0.80 18.19
N LEU A 168 -17.61 -1.25 17.01
CA LEU A 168 -18.11 -0.75 15.73
C LEU A 168 -19.47 -1.42 15.46
N LEU A 169 -20.55 -0.66 15.56
CA LEU A 169 -21.89 -1.14 15.19
C LEU A 169 -22.06 -1.00 13.67
N LEU A 170 -21.99 -2.12 12.95
CA LEU A 170 -22.02 -2.20 11.50
C LEU A 170 -23.03 -3.27 11.08
N ASP A 171 -23.99 -2.91 10.22
CA ASP A 171 -25.02 -3.82 9.69
C ASP A 171 -25.78 -4.57 10.80
N GLY A 172 -26.01 -3.89 11.93
CA GLY A 172 -26.69 -4.44 13.11
C GLY A 172 -25.82 -5.30 14.02
N VAL A 173 -24.54 -5.52 13.69
CA VAL A 173 -23.61 -6.35 14.45
C VAL A 173 -22.50 -5.49 15.07
N GLN A 174 -22.01 -5.87 16.26
CA GLN A 174 -20.93 -5.17 16.94
C GLN A 174 -19.59 -5.88 16.76
N TYR A 175 -18.58 -5.15 16.30
CA TYR A 175 -17.22 -5.65 16.10
C TYR A 175 -16.22 -4.92 16.99
N HIS A 176 -15.28 -5.67 17.59
CA HIS A 176 -14.11 -5.13 18.28
C HIS A 176 -12.92 -5.24 17.34
N VAL A 177 -12.50 -4.10 16.78
CA VAL A 177 -11.57 -4.04 15.66
C VAL A 177 -10.13 -4.06 16.15
N PRO A 178 -9.33 -5.12 15.86
CA PRO A 178 -7.92 -5.15 16.22
C PRO A 178 -7.12 -4.23 15.28
N MET A 179 -6.20 -3.46 15.85
CA MET A 179 -5.37 -2.49 15.13
C MET A 179 -3.92 -2.57 15.61
N ALA A 180 -3.02 -3.03 14.74
CA ALA A 180 -1.59 -3.12 15.01
C ALA A 180 -0.90 -1.84 14.54
N THR A 181 -0.39 -1.02 15.46
CA THR A 181 0.21 0.27 15.11
C THR A 181 1.18 0.76 16.17
N THR A 182 2.15 1.57 15.73
CA THR A 182 3.02 2.37 16.59
C THR A 182 2.65 3.85 16.60
N GLU A 183 1.63 4.25 15.82
CA GLU A 183 1.16 5.63 15.79
C GLU A 183 0.26 5.93 17.00
N GLY A 184 0.75 6.80 17.90
CA GLY A 184 -0.04 7.31 19.01
C GLY A 184 -1.33 8.01 18.53
N CYS A 185 -2.38 7.96 19.35
CA CYS A 185 -3.76 8.42 19.04
C CYS A 185 -4.56 7.60 18.02
N LEU A 186 -3.97 6.78 17.15
CA LEU A 186 -4.73 6.15 16.05
C LEU A 186 -5.91 5.30 16.57
N VAL A 187 -5.63 4.31 17.43
CA VAL A 187 -6.66 3.42 17.98
C VAL A 187 -7.71 4.19 18.78
N ALA A 188 -7.28 5.15 19.60
CA ALA A 188 -8.18 5.99 20.40
C ALA A 188 -9.09 6.86 19.51
N SER A 189 -8.56 7.38 18.39
CA SER A 189 -9.30 8.17 17.42
C SER A 189 -10.37 7.33 16.72
N VAL A 190 -10.02 6.13 16.22
CA VAL A 190 -10.99 5.21 15.62
C VAL A 190 -12.05 4.79 16.63
N ASN A 191 -11.65 4.50 17.87
CA ASN A 191 -12.57 4.17 18.96
C ASN A 191 -13.61 5.28 19.24
N ARG A 192 -13.18 6.54 19.21
CA ARG A 192 -14.09 7.70 19.32
C ARG A 192 -15.07 7.77 18.15
N GLY A 193 -14.61 7.46 16.93
CA GLY A 193 -15.45 7.33 15.74
C GLY A 193 -16.51 6.23 15.89
N CYS A 194 -16.11 5.03 16.32
CA CYS A 194 -17.01 3.91 16.59
C CYS A 194 -18.09 4.30 17.61
N ARG A 195 -17.71 5.01 18.69
CA ARG A 195 -18.66 5.53 19.68
C ARG A 195 -19.69 6.48 19.07
N ALA A 196 -19.28 7.39 18.18
CA ALA A 196 -20.19 8.34 17.54
C ALA A 196 -21.19 7.62 16.59
N ILE A 197 -20.69 6.64 15.83
CA ILE A 197 -21.50 5.79 14.95
C ILE A 197 -22.52 4.99 15.75
N ALA A 198 -22.08 4.27 16.79
CA ALA A 198 -22.95 3.45 17.63
C ALA A 198 -24.02 4.28 18.34
N ALA A 199 -23.67 5.45 18.89
CA ALA A 199 -24.61 6.37 19.53
C ALA A 199 -25.67 6.95 18.57
N SER A 200 -25.44 6.85 17.26
CA SER A 200 -26.35 7.34 16.22
C SER A 200 -27.10 6.22 15.49
N GLY A 201 -27.01 4.97 15.97
CA GLY A 201 -27.76 3.83 15.41
C GLY A 201 -26.94 2.89 14.51
N GLY A 202 -25.64 3.14 14.37
CA GLY A 202 -24.75 2.27 13.60
C GLY A 202 -24.48 2.73 12.17
N ALA A 203 -23.56 2.02 11.53
CA ALA A 203 -23.23 2.18 10.11
C ALA A 203 -23.89 1.06 9.29
N VAL A 204 -24.09 1.32 8.00
CA VAL A 204 -24.59 0.35 7.02
C VAL A 204 -23.58 0.25 5.88
N SER A 205 -23.29 -0.97 5.43
CA SER A 205 -22.41 -1.22 4.30
C SER A 205 -23.10 -1.91 3.13
N SER A 206 -22.50 -1.78 1.96
CA SER A 206 -22.88 -2.55 0.77
C SER A 206 -21.61 -2.87 -0.02
N LEU A 207 -21.36 -4.16 -0.21
CA LEU A 207 -20.33 -4.65 -1.12
C LEU A 207 -20.98 -4.86 -2.49
N TYR A 208 -20.43 -4.19 -3.51
CA TYR A 208 -21.01 -4.19 -4.86
C TYR A 208 -20.11 -4.87 -5.91
N ARG A 209 -18.89 -5.28 -5.54
CA ARG A 209 -17.99 -6.06 -6.40
C ARG A 209 -17.01 -6.88 -5.56
N ASP A 210 -16.74 -8.11 -6.01
CA ASP A 210 -15.73 -9.03 -5.44
C ASP A 210 -15.02 -9.75 -6.60
N ALA A 211 -13.83 -9.25 -6.94
CA ALA A 211 -13.11 -9.62 -8.14
C ALA A 211 -11.61 -9.26 -8.02
N MET A 212 -10.75 -10.24 -7.73
CA MET A 212 -9.30 -10.05 -7.82
C MET A 212 -8.85 -10.07 -9.29
N SER A 213 -7.81 -9.31 -9.61
CA SER A 213 -7.34 -9.15 -10.99
C SER A 213 -5.89 -9.57 -11.22
N ARG A 214 -5.63 -10.11 -12.40
CA ARG A 214 -4.28 -10.31 -12.96
C ARG A 214 -4.29 -9.85 -14.41
N ALA A 215 -3.27 -9.10 -14.81
CA ALA A 215 -3.21 -8.55 -16.15
C ALA A 215 -1.88 -8.87 -16.83
N PRO A 216 -1.79 -9.95 -17.62
CA PRO A 216 -0.66 -10.20 -18.50
C PRO A 216 -0.55 -9.15 -19.59
N VAL A 217 0.67 -9.04 -20.11
CA VAL A 217 0.96 -8.35 -21.36
C VAL A 217 1.48 -9.37 -22.35
N VAL A 218 0.83 -9.42 -23.50
CA VAL A 218 1.22 -10.26 -24.64
C VAL A 218 1.55 -9.37 -25.83
N LYS A 219 2.36 -9.89 -26.75
CA LYS A 219 2.81 -9.20 -27.95
C LYS A 219 2.52 -10.06 -29.16
N LEU A 220 2.02 -9.42 -30.22
CA LEU A 220 1.68 -10.09 -31.47
C LEU A 220 2.50 -9.48 -32.63
N PRO A 221 2.59 -10.14 -33.80
CA PRO A 221 3.42 -9.65 -34.91
C PRO A 221 3.01 -8.28 -35.44
N SER A 222 1.71 -7.95 -35.40
CA SER A 222 1.17 -6.69 -35.92
C SER A 222 0.02 -6.14 -35.05
N ILE A 223 -0.30 -4.85 -35.25
CA ILE A 223 -1.43 -4.18 -34.60
C ILE A 223 -2.75 -4.85 -34.98
N LYS A 224 -2.92 -5.24 -36.25
CA LYS A 224 -4.14 -5.94 -36.74
C LYS A 224 -4.32 -7.26 -36.01
N ARG A 225 -3.25 -8.03 -35.87
CA ARG A 225 -3.28 -9.32 -35.18
C ARG A 225 -3.59 -9.18 -33.69
N ALA A 226 -3.04 -8.16 -33.03
CA ALA A 226 -3.38 -7.84 -31.65
C ALA A 226 -4.85 -7.43 -31.49
N ALA A 227 -5.43 -6.73 -32.48
CA ALA A 227 -6.84 -6.38 -32.50
C ALA A 227 -7.74 -7.62 -32.69
N GLU A 228 -7.35 -8.56 -33.56
CA GLU A 228 -8.07 -9.84 -33.74
C GLU A 228 -8.18 -10.61 -32.41
N LEU A 229 -7.09 -10.70 -31.64
CA LEU A 229 -7.11 -11.34 -30.31
C LEU A 229 -7.99 -10.59 -29.31
N LYS A 230 -8.03 -9.25 -29.37
CA LYS A 230 -8.91 -8.46 -28.51
C LYS A 230 -10.39 -8.76 -28.79
N GLU A 231 -10.76 -9.00 -30.04
CA GLU A 231 -12.15 -9.24 -30.43
C GLU A 231 -12.64 -10.66 -30.12
N SER A 232 -11.73 -11.64 -30.02
CA SER A 232 -12.04 -13.05 -29.77
C SER A 232 -12.30 -13.40 -28.30
N SER A 233 -12.06 -12.49 -27.35
CA SER A 233 -12.02 -12.77 -25.91
C SER A 233 -13.40 -12.90 -25.21
N ARG A 234 -14.42 -13.50 -25.85
CA ARG A 234 -15.82 -13.53 -25.35
C ARG A 234 -16.22 -14.75 -24.47
N PHE A 235 -15.28 -15.56 -23.95
CA PHE A 235 -15.63 -16.88 -23.39
C PHE A 235 -15.30 -17.09 -21.89
N GLY A 236 -16.22 -17.78 -21.19
CA GLY A 236 -15.97 -18.62 -20.00
C GLY A 236 -16.23 -17.97 -18.62
N LYS A 237 -16.41 -18.80 -17.57
CA LYS A 237 -16.74 -18.51 -16.14
C LYS A 237 -15.82 -17.50 -15.39
N LEU A 238 -14.98 -16.79 -16.11
CA LEU A 238 -14.29 -15.59 -15.70
C LEU A 238 -15.31 -14.44 -15.62
N GLN A 239 -15.23 -13.59 -14.59
CA GLN A 239 -16.17 -12.46 -14.48
C GLN A 239 -15.99 -11.43 -15.61
N GLY A 240 -14.78 -11.34 -16.19
CA GLY A 240 -14.49 -10.53 -17.37
C GLY A 240 -13.00 -10.49 -17.72
N ILE A 241 -12.70 -10.19 -18.99
CA ILE A 241 -11.37 -9.76 -19.46
C ILE A 241 -11.52 -8.34 -19.98
N GLN A 242 -10.83 -7.39 -19.37
CA GLN A 242 -10.72 -6.04 -19.90
C GLN A 242 -9.41 -5.90 -20.68
N CYS A 243 -9.52 -5.68 -21.99
CA CYS A 243 -8.38 -5.64 -22.90
C CYS A 243 -8.02 -4.21 -23.30
N ALA A 244 -6.75 -3.83 -23.13
CA ALA A 244 -6.19 -2.57 -23.60
C ALA A 244 -5.07 -2.82 -24.62
N LEU A 245 -5.14 -2.15 -25.78
CA LEU A 245 -4.13 -2.23 -26.83
C LEU A 245 -3.14 -1.06 -26.71
N ALA A 246 -1.86 -1.36 -26.86
CA ALA A 246 -0.82 -0.35 -27.04
C ALA A 246 0.15 -0.79 -28.14
N GLY A 247 -0.07 -0.29 -29.36
CA GLY A 247 0.63 -0.78 -30.55
C GLY A 247 0.31 -2.26 -30.80
N ARG A 248 1.36 -3.09 -30.87
CA ARG A 248 1.23 -4.55 -31.05
C ARG A 248 1.18 -5.34 -29.74
N ASN A 249 1.09 -4.65 -28.61
CA ASN A 249 0.96 -5.25 -27.29
C ASN A 249 -0.50 -5.21 -26.84
N LEU A 250 -0.95 -6.29 -26.21
CA LEU A 250 -2.28 -6.41 -25.62
C LEU A 250 -2.14 -6.68 -24.12
N TYR A 251 -2.75 -5.82 -23.31
CA TYR A 251 -2.86 -5.97 -21.87
C TYR A 251 -4.24 -6.52 -21.56
N MET A 252 -4.31 -7.70 -20.94
CA MET A 252 -5.57 -8.42 -20.74
C MET A 252 -5.82 -8.53 -19.24
N ARG A 253 -6.69 -7.70 -18.66
CA ARG A 253 -7.00 -7.71 -17.23
C ARG A 253 -8.10 -8.72 -16.95
N PHE A 254 -7.70 -9.91 -16.51
CA PHE A 254 -8.59 -10.98 -16.07
C PHE A 254 -9.09 -10.67 -14.67
N THR A 255 -10.39 -10.90 -14.42
CA THR A 255 -10.99 -10.76 -13.09
C THR A 255 -11.75 -12.02 -12.68
N SER A 256 -11.56 -12.46 -11.44
CA SER A 256 -12.23 -13.65 -10.90
C SER A 256 -12.48 -13.52 -9.40
N SER A 257 -13.50 -14.23 -8.90
CA SER A 257 -13.71 -14.42 -7.47
C SER A 257 -12.71 -15.43 -6.90
N THR A 258 -12.32 -15.24 -5.65
CA THR A 258 -11.23 -16.02 -5.02
C THR A 258 -11.65 -16.66 -3.71
N GLY A 259 -12.95 -16.70 -3.45
CA GLY A 259 -13.52 -17.12 -2.18
C GLY A 259 -12.96 -16.30 -1.03
N ASP A 260 -12.58 -16.96 0.05
CA ASP A 260 -12.04 -16.30 1.24
C ASP A 260 -10.55 -15.94 1.13
N ALA A 261 -9.87 -16.35 0.05
CA ALA A 261 -8.50 -15.92 -0.19
C ALA A 261 -8.48 -14.50 -0.80
N MET A 262 -7.42 -13.73 -0.53
CA MET A 262 -7.13 -12.55 -1.35
C MET A 262 -6.90 -12.97 -2.82
N GLY A 263 -6.25 -14.12 -3.02
CA GLY A 263 -6.35 -14.90 -4.24
C GLY A 263 -5.37 -14.55 -5.36
N MET A 264 -4.34 -13.74 -5.08
CA MET A 264 -3.36 -13.35 -6.10
C MET A 264 -2.69 -14.54 -6.81
N ASN A 265 -2.27 -15.56 -6.06
CA ASN A 265 -1.66 -16.77 -6.65
C ASN A 265 -2.67 -17.60 -7.45
N MET A 266 -3.92 -17.66 -6.98
CA MET A 266 -5.00 -18.39 -7.63
C MET A 266 -5.34 -17.78 -8.99
N VAL A 267 -5.49 -16.46 -9.05
CA VAL A 267 -5.77 -15.75 -10.31
C VAL A 267 -4.58 -15.85 -11.27
N SER A 268 -3.34 -15.74 -10.79
CA SER A 268 -2.14 -15.93 -11.63
C SER A 268 -2.12 -17.29 -12.33
N LYS A 269 -2.36 -18.38 -11.60
CA LYS A 269 -2.41 -19.73 -12.16
C LYS A 269 -3.55 -19.90 -13.17
N GLY A 270 -4.72 -19.33 -12.88
CA GLY A 270 -5.85 -19.34 -13.81
C GLY A 270 -5.53 -18.61 -15.11
N VAL A 271 -4.87 -17.46 -15.02
CA VAL A 271 -4.42 -16.69 -16.19
C VAL A 271 -3.35 -17.43 -16.99
N GLU A 272 -2.36 -18.03 -16.35
CA GLU A 272 -1.33 -18.82 -17.03
C GLU A 272 -1.95 -19.94 -17.90
N ASN A 273 -2.92 -20.68 -17.33
CA ASN A 273 -3.66 -21.69 -18.08
C ASN A 273 -4.48 -21.09 -19.22
N ALA A 274 -5.14 -19.95 -19.01
CA ALA A 274 -5.92 -19.27 -20.04
C ALA A 274 -5.04 -18.79 -21.20
N LEU A 275 -3.84 -18.27 -20.91
CA LEU A 275 -2.86 -17.89 -21.93
C LEU A 275 -2.34 -19.10 -22.69
N GLY A 276 -2.06 -20.22 -22.02
CA GLY A 276 -1.66 -21.47 -22.67
C GLY A 276 -2.73 -21.98 -23.64
N TYR A 277 -4.01 -21.86 -23.27
CA TYR A 277 -5.12 -22.16 -24.19
C TYR A 277 -5.15 -21.19 -25.39
N LEU A 278 -5.05 -19.88 -25.15
CA LEU A 278 -5.04 -18.86 -26.21
C LEU A 278 -3.90 -19.04 -27.22
N GLN A 279 -2.74 -19.57 -26.79
CA GLN A 279 -1.63 -19.88 -27.70
C GLN A 279 -1.95 -20.98 -28.72
N THR A 280 -3.01 -21.77 -28.51
CA THR A 280 -3.46 -22.76 -29.51
C THR A 280 -4.05 -22.08 -30.74
N ASP A 281 -4.85 -21.02 -30.55
CA ASP A 281 -5.48 -20.25 -31.63
C ASP A 281 -4.60 -19.09 -32.13
N PHE A 282 -3.70 -18.62 -31.27
CA PHE A 282 -2.73 -17.54 -31.55
C PHE A 282 -1.30 -18.04 -31.27
N PRO A 283 -0.77 -18.98 -32.08
CA PRO A 283 0.59 -19.53 -31.89
C PRO A 283 1.69 -18.48 -32.07
N ASP A 284 1.36 -17.36 -32.70
CA ASP A 284 2.20 -16.18 -32.90
C ASP A 284 2.16 -15.18 -31.73
N MET A 285 1.42 -15.49 -30.66
CA MET A 285 1.35 -14.69 -29.43
C MET A 285 2.54 -14.97 -28.50
N ASP A 286 3.32 -13.92 -28.25
CA ASP A 286 4.43 -13.93 -27.29
C ASP A 286 3.95 -13.43 -25.92
N ILE A 287 4.04 -14.28 -24.89
CA ILE A 287 3.69 -13.91 -23.51
C ILE A 287 4.88 -13.21 -22.89
N ILE A 288 4.87 -11.88 -22.91
CA ILE A 288 5.95 -11.05 -22.37
C ILE A 288 6.01 -11.14 -20.84
N SER A 289 4.85 -11.09 -20.18
CA SER A 289 4.76 -11.24 -18.73
C SER A 289 3.35 -11.58 -18.28
N LEU A 290 3.22 -12.40 -17.24
CA LEU A 290 1.95 -12.62 -16.53
C LEU A 290 1.44 -11.37 -15.80
N SER A 291 2.31 -10.39 -15.55
CA SER A 291 1.98 -9.14 -14.87
C SER A 291 2.52 -7.93 -15.63
N GLY A 292 1.74 -7.44 -16.59
CA GLY A 292 2.01 -6.22 -17.37
C GLY A 292 1.64 -4.92 -16.66
N ASN A 293 1.60 -4.91 -15.32
CA ASN A 293 1.21 -3.77 -14.48
C ASN A 293 -0.21 -3.20 -14.72
N TYR A 294 -1.06 -3.83 -15.53
CA TYR A 294 -2.45 -3.41 -15.75
C TYR A 294 -3.45 -4.04 -14.76
N CYS A 295 -2.95 -4.76 -13.73
CA CYS A 295 -3.80 -5.35 -12.70
C CYS A 295 -4.54 -4.29 -11.86
N SER A 296 -3.93 -3.27 -11.26
CA SER A 296 -2.49 -3.05 -10.94
C SER A 296 -2.23 -3.45 -9.49
N ASP A 297 -1.06 -4.02 -9.18
CA ASP A 297 -0.78 -4.57 -7.84
C ASP A 297 0.37 -3.89 -7.12
N LYS A 298 0.12 -3.33 -5.93
CA LYS A 298 1.06 -2.55 -5.10
C LYS A 298 1.57 -1.27 -5.77
N LYS A 299 0.80 -0.67 -6.69
CA LYS A 299 1.06 0.59 -7.38
C LYS A 299 -0.23 1.43 -7.50
N PRO A 300 -0.16 2.75 -7.29
CA PRO A 300 -1.31 3.62 -7.48
C PRO A 300 -1.72 3.62 -8.96
N ALA A 301 -2.95 3.21 -9.25
CA ALA A 301 -3.45 3.09 -10.63
C ALA A 301 -4.93 3.45 -10.75
N ALA A 302 -5.26 4.21 -11.81
CA ALA A 302 -6.61 4.69 -12.04
C ALA A 302 -7.57 3.55 -12.41
N VAL A 303 -7.05 2.49 -13.02
CA VAL A 303 -7.85 1.30 -13.34
C VAL A 303 -8.42 0.65 -12.08
N ASN A 304 -7.69 0.65 -10.95
CA ASN A 304 -8.22 0.11 -9.69
C ASN A 304 -9.27 1.04 -9.07
N TRP A 305 -9.11 2.36 -9.23
CA TRP A 305 -10.08 3.35 -8.77
C TRP A 305 -11.40 3.26 -9.53
N ILE A 306 -11.33 3.17 -10.86
CA ILE A 306 -12.49 3.22 -11.76
C ILE A 306 -13.17 1.87 -11.84
N GLU A 307 -12.39 0.80 -12.02
CA GLU A 307 -12.90 -0.54 -12.29
C GLU A 307 -12.89 -1.42 -11.02
N GLY A 308 -12.40 -0.93 -9.89
CA GLY A 308 -12.25 -1.75 -8.69
C GLY A 308 -11.19 -2.86 -8.80
N ARG A 309 -10.82 -3.44 -7.65
CA ARG A 309 -9.92 -4.59 -7.53
C ARG A 309 -10.07 -5.26 -6.16
N GLY A 310 -10.24 -6.57 -6.09
CA GLY A 310 -10.63 -7.21 -4.83
C GLY A 310 -12.07 -6.86 -4.50
N LYS A 311 -12.31 -6.22 -3.36
CA LYS A 311 -13.66 -5.94 -2.84
C LYS A 311 -13.96 -4.44 -2.91
N SER A 312 -15.08 -4.11 -3.55
CA SER A 312 -15.55 -2.72 -3.65
C SER A 312 -16.71 -2.50 -2.69
N VAL A 313 -16.53 -1.60 -1.73
CA VAL A 313 -17.44 -1.40 -0.60
C VAL A 313 -17.82 0.07 -0.48
N VAL A 314 -19.09 0.33 -0.21
CA VAL A 314 -19.58 1.61 0.32
C VAL A 314 -20.02 1.40 1.76
N CYS A 315 -19.66 2.31 2.66
CA CYS A 315 -20.14 2.32 4.04
C CYS A 315 -20.63 3.71 4.40
N LYS A 316 -21.78 3.82 5.06
CA LYS A 316 -22.39 5.09 5.46
C LYS A 316 -22.90 5.07 6.89
N ALA A 317 -23.02 6.25 7.49
CA ALA A 317 -23.72 6.47 8.75
C ALA A 317 -24.42 7.84 8.75
N ILE A 318 -25.48 7.97 9.55
CA ILE A 318 -26.07 9.26 9.90
C ILE A 318 -25.69 9.53 11.36
N ILE A 319 -24.97 10.62 11.61
CA ILE A 319 -24.51 11.00 12.94
C ILE A 319 -25.38 12.13 13.47
N LYS A 320 -26.05 11.88 14.59
CA LYS A 320 -26.99 12.84 15.19
C LYS A 320 -26.26 14.11 15.61
N GLY A 321 -26.86 15.29 15.40
CA GLY A 321 -26.24 16.59 15.74
C GLY A 321 -25.75 16.67 17.19
N GLY A 322 -26.55 16.15 18.13
CA GLY A 322 -26.16 16.07 19.55
C GLY A 322 -24.92 15.21 19.79
N VAL A 323 -24.70 14.16 18.99
CA VAL A 323 -23.49 13.31 19.03
C VAL A 323 -22.30 14.02 18.40
N VAL A 324 -22.50 14.74 17.29
CA VAL A 324 -21.45 15.57 16.67
C VAL A 324 -20.91 16.60 17.68
N GLN A 325 -21.79 17.25 18.43
CA GLN A 325 -21.39 18.21 19.46
C GLN A 325 -20.76 17.54 20.69
N SER A 326 -21.42 16.52 21.25
CA SER A 326 -21.02 15.93 22.53
C SER A 326 -19.83 14.97 22.42
N VAL A 327 -19.71 14.20 21.34
CA VAL A 327 -18.63 13.22 21.14
C VAL A 327 -17.54 13.79 20.23
N LEU A 328 -17.92 14.36 19.08
CA LEU A 328 -16.97 14.84 18.07
C LEU A 328 -16.50 16.28 18.33
N LYS A 329 -17.12 17.00 19.28
CA LYS A 329 -16.70 18.33 19.75
C LYS A 329 -16.58 19.34 18.60
N THR A 330 -17.49 19.25 17.63
CA THR A 330 -17.57 20.12 16.46
C THR A 330 -19.04 20.31 16.03
N THR A 331 -19.27 20.86 14.84
CA THR A 331 -20.60 21.08 14.24
C THR A 331 -20.68 20.43 12.87
N VAL A 332 -21.88 20.05 12.43
CA VAL A 332 -22.14 19.48 11.09
C VAL A 332 -21.59 20.39 9.99
N GLN A 333 -21.90 21.69 10.05
CA GLN A 333 -21.46 22.69 9.07
C GLN A 333 -19.94 22.66 8.82
N LYS A 334 -19.15 22.72 9.91
CA LYS A 334 -17.68 22.67 9.85
C LYS A 334 -17.14 21.37 9.26
N LEU A 335 -17.79 20.24 9.52
CA LEU A 335 -17.38 18.94 8.98
C LEU A 335 -17.62 18.88 7.48
N VAL A 336 -18.79 19.32 7.02
CA VAL A 336 -19.14 19.39 5.59
C VAL A 336 -18.20 20.34 4.86
N GLU A 337 -18.02 21.56 5.38
CA GLU A 337 -17.10 22.55 4.81
C GLU A 337 -15.68 21.99 4.72
N LEU A 338 -15.15 21.43 5.82
CA LEU A 338 -13.81 20.84 5.83
C LEU A 338 -13.68 19.70 4.83
N ASN A 339 -14.68 18.82 4.70
CA ASN A 339 -14.63 17.73 3.72
C ASN A 339 -14.52 18.24 2.29
N ILE A 340 -15.31 19.26 1.94
CA ILE A 340 -15.26 19.88 0.62
C ILE A 340 -13.89 20.50 0.35
N VAL A 341 -13.37 21.31 1.27
CA VAL A 341 -12.11 22.04 1.00
C VAL A 341 -10.87 21.16 1.13
N LYS A 342 -10.88 20.14 2.00
CA LYS A 342 -9.74 19.25 2.24
C LYS A 342 -9.77 18.02 1.34
N ASN A 343 -10.78 17.16 1.54
CA ASN A 343 -10.79 15.82 0.93
C ASN A 343 -11.17 15.86 -0.55
N LEU A 344 -11.94 16.88 -0.99
CA LEU A 344 -12.28 17.07 -2.39
C LEU A 344 -11.36 18.08 -3.07
N ALA A 345 -11.50 19.36 -2.75
CA ALA A 345 -10.74 20.43 -3.43
C ALA A 345 -9.23 20.32 -3.19
N GLY A 346 -8.80 20.08 -1.95
CA GLY A 346 -7.39 19.90 -1.61
C GLY A 346 -6.76 18.71 -2.34
N SER A 347 -7.43 17.55 -2.34
CA SER A 347 -6.97 16.37 -3.09
C SER A 347 -6.96 16.60 -4.60
N ALA A 348 -7.91 17.37 -5.15
CA ALA A 348 -7.92 17.74 -6.57
C ALA A 348 -6.75 18.67 -6.93
N VAL A 349 -6.45 19.67 -6.09
CA VAL A 349 -5.29 20.56 -6.24
C VAL A 349 -3.98 19.76 -6.18
N ALA A 350 -3.91 18.74 -5.32
CA ALA A 350 -2.75 17.87 -5.20
C ALA A 350 -2.62 16.85 -6.35
N GLY A 351 -3.62 16.70 -7.23
CA GLY A 351 -3.65 15.66 -8.25
C GLY A 351 -3.71 14.24 -7.65
N ALA A 352 -4.30 14.08 -6.47
CA ALA A 352 -4.35 12.80 -5.78
C ALA A 352 -5.28 11.80 -6.50
N LEU A 353 -4.77 10.59 -6.77
CA LEU A 353 -5.51 9.52 -7.43
C LEU A 353 -6.11 8.58 -6.38
N GLY A 354 -7.45 8.56 -6.27
CA GLY A 354 -8.17 7.75 -5.27
C GLY A 354 -7.98 8.21 -3.82
N GLY A 355 -7.32 9.36 -3.60
CA GLY A 355 -6.97 9.92 -2.29
C GLY A 355 -7.92 11.02 -1.81
N SER A 356 -9.22 10.89 -2.04
CA SER A 356 -10.23 11.87 -1.60
C SER A 356 -10.73 11.58 -0.17
N ASN A 357 -9.80 11.43 0.77
CA ASN A 357 -10.04 11.05 2.16
C ASN A 357 -9.02 11.70 3.11
N ALA A 358 -9.19 11.52 4.42
CA ALA A 358 -8.30 12.08 5.41
C ALA A 358 -7.12 11.17 5.78
N HIS A 359 -7.38 9.92 6.15
CA HIS A 359 -6.37 8.96 6.60
C HIS A 359 -6.80 7.50 6.46
N ALA A 360 -7.55 7.14 5.42
CA ALA A 360 -7.98 5.75 5.21
C ALA A 360 -6.81 4.74 5.29
N SER A 361 -5.65 5.13 4.76
CA SER A 361 -4.39 4.38 4.82
C SER A 361 -3.96 3.98 6.24
N ASN A 362 -4.16 4.85 7.25
CA ASN A 362 -3.77 4.54 8.63
C ASN A 362 -4.60 3.38 9.18
N ILE A 363 -5.92 3.41 8.94
CA ILE A 363 -6.84 2.38 9.42
C ILE A 363 -6.59 1.06 8.69
N VAL A 364 -6.51 1.12 7.35
CA VAL A 364 -6.26 -0.06 6.50
C VAL A 364 -4.97 -0.75 6.92
N THR A 365 -3.87 -0.01 7.05
CA THR A 365 -2.57 -0.57 7.44
C THR A 365 -2.62 -1.24 8.82
N ALA A 366 -3.23 -0.57 9.82
CA ALA A 366 -3.28 -1.11 11.17
C ALA A 366 -4.11 -2.40 11.27
N LEU A 367 -5.24 -2.46 10.56
CA LEU A 367 -6.06 -3.66 10.43
C LEU A 367 -5.32 -4.76 9.66
N PHE A 368 -4.65 -4.41 8.57
CA PHE A 368 -3.93 -5.35 7.70
C PHE A 368 -2.82 -6.07 8.46
N ILE A 369 -1.98 -5.33 9.18
CA ILE A 369 -0.92 -5.92 10.01
C ILE A 369 -1.51 -6.81 11.10
N ALA A 370 -2.57 -6.34 11.78
CA ALA A 370 -3.21 -7.11 12.84
C ALA A 370 -3.83 -8.42 12.34
N THR A 371 -4.39 -8.43 11.13
CA THR A 371 -5.16 -9.56 10.58
C THR A 371 -4.39 -10.38 9.54
N GLY A 372 -3.10 -10.13 9.36
CA GLY A 372 -2.23 -10.93 8.48
C GLY A 372 -2.47 -10.74 6.99
N GLN A 373 -2.97 -9.58 6.60
CA GLN A 373 -3.08 -9.16 5.21
C GLN A 373 -1.71 -8.70 4.69
N ASP A 374 -1.61 -8.43 3.38
CA ASP A 374 -0.39 -7.90 2.77
C ASP A 374 -0.33 -6.36 2.93
N PRO A 375 0.55 -5.80 3.78
CA PRO A 375 0.56 -4.36 4.05
C PRO A 375 0.94 -3.53 2.82
N ALA A 376 1.61 -4.11 1.81
CA ALA A 376 1.96 -3.39 0.59
C ALA A 376 0.72 -3.11 -0.28
N GLN A 377 -0.35 -3.90 -0.13
CA GLN A 377 -1.64 -3.67 -0.81
C GLN A 377 -2.43 -2.50 -0.20
N ASN A 378 -1.92 -1.85 0.86
CA ASN A 378 -2.47 -0.59 1.34
C ASN A 378 -2.47 0.50 0.26
N VAL A 379 -1.54 0.45 -0.70
CA VAL A 379 -1.46 1.40 -1.83
C VAL A 379 -2.79 1.48 -2.60
N GLU A 380 -3.44 0.34 -2.86
CA GLU A 380 -4.75 0.26 -3.49
C GLU A 380 -5.89 0.22 -2.48
N SER A 381 -5.73 -0.55 -1.40
CA SER A 381 -6.80 -0.81 -0.44
C SER A 381 -7.21 0.42 0.35
N SER A 382 -6.35 1.45 0.39
CA SER A 382 -6.66 2.75 1.00
C SER A 382 -7.27 3.78 0.03
N GLN A 383 -7.46 3.44 -1.25
CA GLN A 383 -8.20 4.30 -2.16
C GLN A 383 -9.63 4.48 -1.61
N CYS A 384 -9.98 5.72 -1.32
CA CYS A 384 -11.20 6.06 -0.61
C CYS A 384 -11.69 7.45 -0.99
N LEU A 385 -12.99 7.56 -1.25
CA LEU A 385 -13.73 8.82 -1.34
C LEU A 385 -14.60 8.98 -0.09
N THR A 386 -14.34 10.02 0.68
CA THR A 386 -15.13 10.41 1.84
C THR A 386 -16.08 11.56 1.46
N MET A 387 -17.38 11.34 1.64
CA MET A 387 -18.42 12.34 1.42
C MET A 387 -19.11 12.69 2.74
N MET A 388 -19.44 13.97 2.91
CA MET A 388 -20.13 14.50 4.08
C MET A 388 -21.20 15.48 3.63
N GLU A 389 -22.42 15.27 4.08
CA GLU A 389 -23.60 16.07 3.73
C GLU A 389 -24.41 16.38 4.98
N ALA A 390 -24.97 17.57 5.04
CA ALA A 390 -25.91 17.95 6.08
C ALA A 390 -27.29 17.39 5.71
N VAL A 391 -27.95 16.69 6.64
CA VAL A 391 -29.27 16.09 6.45
C VAL A 391 -30.20 16.47 7.61
N ASN A 392 -31.50 16.19 7.48
CA ASN A 392 -32.52 16.56 8.47
C ASN A 392 -32.46 18.07 8.79
N ASP A 393 -32.63 18.90 7.76
CA ASP A 393 -32.56 20.37 7.84
C ASP A 393 -31.23 20.91 8.41
N GLY A 394 -30.16 20.15 8.24
CA GLY A 394 -28.82 20.49 8.72
C GLY A 394 -28.55 20.10 10.18
N GLY A 395 -29.51 19.44 10.84
CA GLY A 395 -29.37 18.95 12.21
C GLY A 395 -28.39 17.77 12.33
N ASP A 396 -28.30 16.92 11.32
CA ASP A 396 -27.51 15.69 11.35
C ASP A 396 -26.50 15.63 10.21
N LEU A 397 -25.48 14.79 10.38
CA LEU A 397 -24.42 14.56 9.40
C LEU A 397 -24.63 13.20 8.71
N HIS A 398 -24.86 13.20 7.41
CA HIS A 398 -24.63 12.01 6.59
C HIS A 398 -23.15 11.95 6.21
N ILE A 399 -22.51 10.82 6.50
CA ILE A 399 -21.13 10.53 6.12
C ILE A 399 -21.08 9.20 5.38
N SER A 400 -20.31 9.13 4.30
CA SER A 400 -20.00 7.89 3.60
C SER A 400 -18.54 7.79 3.19
N VAL A 401 -18.07 6.55 3.07
CA VAL A 401 -16.80 6.18 2.44
C VAL A 401 -17.07 5.21 1.32
N THR A 402 -16.39 5.39 0.19
CA THR A 402 -16.41 4.48 -0.96
C THR A 402 -15.00 4.00 -1.23
N MET A 403 -14.77 2.70 -1.09
CA MET A 403 -13.46 2.06 -1.22
C MET A 403 -13.54 1.00 -2.32
N PRO A 404 -13.13 1.31 -3.57
CA PRO A 404 -13.36 0.44 -4.71
C PRO A 404 -12.39 -0.75 -4.80
N SER A 405 -11.30 -0.73 -4.04
CA SER A 405 -10.18 -1.65 -4.26
C SER A 405 -9.60 -2.30 -3.00
N ILE A 406 -10.45 -2.77 -2.07
CA ILE A 406 -9.98 -3.42 -0.83
C ILE A 406 -9.51 -4.85 -1.13
N GLU A 407 -8.23 -5.14 -0.90
CA GLU A 407 -7.62 -6.43 -1.18
C GLU A 407 -7.38 -7.20 0.12
N VAL A 408 -8.35 -8.07 0.46
CA VAL A 408 -8.32 -8.83 1.72
C VAL A 408 -8.73 -10.29 1.52
N GLY A 409 -8.23 -11.13 2.42
CA GLY A 409 -8.61 -12.52 2.59
C GLY A 409 -8.48 -13.00 4.03
N THR A 410 -9.15 -14.11 4.35
CA THR A 410 -9.11 -14.74 5.68
C THR A 410 -8.42 -16.12 5.65
N ILE A 411 -7.90 -16.52 4.49
CA ILE A 411 -7.04 -17.69 4.27
C ILE A 411 -5.81 -17.34 3.44
N GLY A 412 -4.69 -18.02 3.73
CA GLY A 412 -3.42 -17.86 3.02
C GLY A 412 -2.60 -16.64 3.44
N GLY A 413 -1.31 -16.64 3.07
CA GLY A 413 -0.39 -15.59 3.48
C GLY A 413 -0.25 -15.52 5.01
N GLY A 414 -0.16 -14.31 5.56
CA GLY A 414 0.03 -14.09 6.99
C GLY A 414 -1.18 -14.45 7.87
N THR A 415 -2.34 -14.78 7.31
CA THR A 415 -3.55 -15.07 8.09
C THR A 415 -3.47 -16.38 8.87
N CYS A 416 -2.53 -17.27 8.53
CA CYS A 416 -2.28 -18.52 9.23
C CYS A 416 -1.46 -18.35 10.51
N LEU A 417 -0.73 -17.23 10.66
CA LEU A 417 0.13 -16.96 11.81
C LEU A 417 -0.72 -16.78 13.07
N ALA A 418 -0.26 -17.33 14.20
CA ALA A 418 -1.06 -17.47 15.41
C ALA A 418 -1.67 -16.14 15.90
N SER A 419 -0.88 -15.06 15.95
CA SER A 419 -1.34 -13.74 16.41
C SER A 419 -2.37 -13.12 15.46
N GLN A 420 -2.13 -13.22 14.15
CA GLN A 420 -3.02 -12.71 13.11
C GLN A 420 -4.33 -13.51 13.04
N ALA A 421 -4.24 -14.82 13.16
CA ALA A 421 -5.38 -15.73 13.26
C ALA A 421 -6.23 -15.44 14.51
N ALA A 422 -5.61 -15.07 15.64
CA ALA A 422 -6.33 -14.64 16.83
C ALA A 422 -7.10 -13.32 16.60
N CYS A 423 -6.54 -12.37 15.87
CA CYS A 423 -7.23 -11.13 15.48
C CYS A 423 -8.40 -11.40 14.52
N LEU A 424 -8.26 -12.32 13.56
CA LEU A 424 -9.37 -12.75 12.71
C LEU A 424 -10.46 -13.49 13.50
N ASN A 425 -10.07 -14.27 14.52
CA ASN A 425 -11.01 -14.92 15.44
C ASN A 425 -11.80 -13.89 16.26
N LEU A 426 -11.17 -12.81 16.73
CA LEU A 426 -11.84 -11.71 17.44
C LEU A 426 -12.97 -11.10 16.60
N LEU A 427 -12.78 -11.05 15.29
CA LEU A 427 -13.78 -10.57 14.33
C LEU A 427 -14.79 -11.66 13.89
N GLY A 428 -14.61 -12.91 14.32
CA GLY A 428 -15.48 -14.04 13.97
C GLY A 428 -15.32 -14.57 12.54
N ILE A 429 -14.21 -14.26 11.87
CA ILE A 429 -14.02 -14.49 10.41
C ILE A 429 -12.74 -15.26 10.06
N LYS A 430 -12.13 -15.96 11.02
CA LYS A 430 -10.92 -16.77 10.75
C LYS A 430 -11.24 -17.92 9.80
N GLY A 431 -10.39 -18.07 8.78
CA GLY A 431 -10.44 -19.22 7.89
C GLY A 431 -11.54 -19.13 6.82
N PRO A 432 -11.75 -20.23 6.08
CA PRO A 432 -12.75 -20.27 5.03
C PRO A 432 -14.16 -20.35 5.62
N ASN A 433 -15.12 -19.68 4.99
CA ASN A 433 -16.51 -19.85 5.34
C ASN A 433 -17.05 -21.13 4.69
N ARG A 434 -17.53 -22.06 5.52
CA ARG A 434 -17.99 -23.39 5.06
C ARG A 434 -19.38 -23.37 4.44
N ASP A 435 -20.21 -22.42 4.84
CA ASP A 435 -21.61 -22.35 4.40
C ASP A 435 -21.75 -21.51 3.13
N SER A 436 -20.94 -20.46 3.00
CA SER A 436 -20.95 -19.57 1.85
C SER A 436 -19.55 -19.04 1.54
N THR A 437 -18.93 -19.61 0.51
CA THR A 437 -17.55 -19.30 0.10
C THR A 437 -17.34 -17.80 -0.17
N GLY A 438 -16.35 -17.22 0.50
CA GLY A 438 -15.98 -15.80 0.35
C GLY A 438 -16.66 -14.85 1.32
N GLU A 439 -17.65 -15.28 2.10
CA GLU A 439 -18.36 -14.39 3.02
C GLU A 439 -17.46 -13.86 4.15
N ASN A 440 -16.49 -14.64 4.64
CA ASN A 440 -15.59 -14.15 5.69
C ASN A 440 -14.70 -13.02 5.15
N ALA A 441 -14.18 -13.17 3.93
CA ALA A 441 -13.39 -12.11 3.30
C ALA A 441 -14.24 -10.89 2.94
N LYS A 442 -15.49 -11.07 2.50
CA LYS A 442 -16.42 -9.96 2.23
C LYS A 442 -16.72 -9.18 3.51
N LEU A 443 -16.99 -9.89 4.60
CA LEU A 443 -17.21 -9.30 5.91
C LEU A 443 -15.95 -8.57 6.42
N LEU A 444 -14.75 -9.11 6.20
CA LEU A 444 -13.52 -8.39 6.51
C LEU A 444 -13.43 -7.05 5.76
N ALA A 445 -13.79 -7.01 4.48
CA ALA A 445 -13.77 -5.77 3.71
C ALA A 445 -14.80 -4.74 4.20
N THR A 446 -15.99 -5.17 4.62
CA THR A 446 -16.98 -4.25 5.19
C THR A 446 -16.55 -3.73 6.57
N ILE A 447 -15.91 -4.57 7.40
CA ILE A 447 -15.30 -4.14 8.67
C ILE A 447 -14.17 -3.12 8.42
N VAL A 448 -13.33 -3.33 7.41
CA VAL A 448 -12.30 -2.36 7.00
C VAL A 448 -12.95 -1.03 6.61
N ALA A 449 -13.96 -1.04 5.73
CA ALA A 449 -14.65 0.18 5.31
C ALA A 449 -15.36 0.90 6.47
N GLY A 450 -16.04 0.16 7.36
CA GLY A 450 -16.68 0.72 8.55
C GLY A 450 -15.68 1.30 9.55
N SER A 451 -14.51 0.69 9.68
CA SER A 451 -13.42 1.21 10.50
C SER A 451 -12.81 2.48 9.90
N VAL A 452 -12.66 2.52 8.57
CA VAL A 452 -12.23 3.73 7.85
C VAL A 452 -13.25 4.85 8.04
N LEU A 453 -14.56 4.58 7.90
CA LEU A 453 -15.63 5.54 8.18
C LEU A 453 -15.51 6.14 9.59
N ALA A 454 -15.29 5.29 10.61
CA ALA A 454 -15.09 5.71 11.99
C ALA A 454 -13.84 6.60 12.15
N GLY A 455 -12.72 6.18 11.54
CA GLY A 455 -11.48 6.95 11.53
C GLY A 455 -11.64 8.31 10.86
N GLU A 456 -12.24 8.36 9.67
CA GLU A 456 -12.49 9.58 8.90
C GLU A 456 -13.32 10.57 9.72
N LEU A 457 -14.43 10.10 10.31
CA LEU A 457 -15.32 10.92 11.13
C LEU A 457 -14.57 11.58 12.30
N SER A 458 -13.74 10.80 13.00
CA SER A 458 -13.02 11.27 14.19
C SER A 458 -11.89 12.25 13.84
N LEU A 459 -11.08 11.94 12.81
CA LEU A 459 -9.99 12.82 12.39
C LEU A 459 -10.50 14.13 11.81
N MET A 460 -11.52 14.08 10.95
CA MET A 460 -12.14 15.29 10.39
C MET A 460 -12.71 16.17 11.50
N ALA A 461 -13.31 15.59 12.54
CA ALA A 461 -13.76 16.34 13.69
C ALA A 461 -12.62 16.97 14.51
N ALA A 462 -11.51 16.25 14.72
CA ALA A 462 -10.34 16.77 15.41
C ALA A 462 -9.69 17.94 14.63
N LEU A 463 -9.67 17.87 13.31
CA LEU A 463 -9.21 18.95 12.42
C LEU A 463 -10.15 20.15 12.48
N ALA A 464 -11.45 19.94 12.31
CA ALA A 464 -12.47 21.00 12.34
C ALA A 464 -12.54 21.76 13.69
N SER A 465 -12.11 21.12 14.78
CA SER A 465 -12.07 21.70 16.13
C SER A 465 -10.68 22.21 16.55
N GLY A 466 -9.65 22.09 15.70
CA GLY A 466 -8.27 22.49 16.01
C GLY A 466 -7.59 21.65 17.11
N GLN A 467 -8.06 20.42 17.35
CA GLN A 467 -7.60 19.54 18.44
C GLN A 467 -6.48 18.58 18.04
N LEU A 468 -6.10 18.52 16.76
CA LEU A 468 -5.12 17.54 16.27
C LEU A 468 -3.78 17.64 17.01
N VAL A 469 -3.15 18.82 17.02
CA VAL A 469 -1.81 19.02 17.62
C VAL A 469 -1.82 18.70 19.12
N LYS A 470 -2.84 19.15 19.86
CA LYS A 470 -2.97 18.88 21.30
C LYS A 470 -3.08 17.38 21.60
N SER A 471 -3.79 16.64 20.75
CA SER A 471 -3.95 15.19 20.92
C SER A 471 -2.66 14.44 20.61
N HIS A 472 -2.00 14.76 19.49
CA HIS A 472 -0.70 14.16 19.14
C HIS A 472 0.36 14.45 20.21
N MET A 473 0.43 15.66 20.75
CA MET A 473 1.39 16.00 21.80
C MET A 473 1.16 15.23 23.11
N LYS A 474 -0.09 14.86 23.42
CA LYS A 474 -0.43 14.14 24.65
C LYS A 474 -0.16 12.63 24.57
N TYR A 475 -0.34 12.02 23.41
CA TYR A 475 -0.30 10.55 23.27
C TYR A 475 0.77 10.03 22.32
N ASN A 476 1.35 10.88 21.46
CA ASN A 476 2.35 10.50 20.46
C ASN A 476 3.75 11.08 20.78
N ARG A 477 3.90 11.76 21.92
CA ARG A 477 5.20 12.05 22.54
C ARG A 477 5.19 11.44 23.93
N SER A 478 6.23 10.70 24.30
CA SER A 478 6.34 10.17 25.65
C SER A 478 6.47 11.35 26.61
N SER A 479 5.62 11.42 27.63
CA SER A 479 5.81 12.34 28.75
C SER A 479 7.04 12.01 29.59
N LYS A 480 7.71 10.87 29.31
CA LYS A 480 8.99 10.48 29.91
C LYS A 480 10.17 11.25 29.33
N ASP A 481 10.16 11.56 28.03
CA ASP A 481 11.27 12.28 27.37
C ASP A 481 11.35 13.77 27.77
N VAL A 482 10.24 14.35 28.24
CA VAL A 482 10.20 15.76 28.68
C VAL A 482 10.72 15.92 30.12
N ALA A 483 10.61 14.88 30.96
CA ALA A 483 11.09 14.92 32.34
C ALA A 483 12.61 14.71 32.45
N GLY A 484 13.23 13.97 31.50
CA GLY A 484 14.68 13.74 31.49
C GLY A 484 15.51 14.83 30.84
N ALA A 485 14.89 15.79 30.13
CA ALA A 485 15.58 16.94 29.53
C ALA A 485 15.57 18.18 30.45
N ALA A 486 14.96 18.09 31.63
CA ALA A 486 14.83 19.16 32.62
C ALA A 486 15.43 18.80 33.99
N SER A 487 16.22 17.73 34.06
CA SER A 487 17.09 17.35 35.18
C SER A 487 18.53 17.27 34.69
#